data_AF-A0A382S9F2-F1
#
_entry.id   AF-A0A382S9F2-F1
#
_cell.length_a   1.000
_cell.length_b   1.000
_cell.length_c   1.000
_cell.angle_alpha   90.00
_cell.angle_beta   90.00
_cell.angle_gamma   90.00
#
_symmetry.space_group_name_H-M   'P 1'
#
loop_
_entity.id
_entity.type
_entity.pdbx_description
1 polymer ?
#
loop_
_entity_poly.entity_id
_entity_poly.type
_entity_poly.pdbx_seq_one_letter_code
_entity_poly.pdbx_strand_id
1 'polypeptide(L)'
;MDWQTINTEHFRIHFYTDTEYSAREGAYVAELIYPLVTKLYDYEPFDKTDIVFTDVDDISNGAAYFYDNKIIIWTSPLDFELRGSHRWLQNVITHEFTHIVSIGRAQKFGKSIPGGYLQWIGYEVEKRPDVLYGYPNTLVSYPIPGIVVPPWLAEGAAQYMYPGADWDNWDSIRDMILRDRVLNDKMLNWREINTFGK
;
A
#
# COMPACT_ATOMS: atom_id res chain seq x y z
N MET A 1 -3.79 -5.92 -26.75
CA MET A 1 -2.59 -5.63 -25.94
C MET A 1 -1.81 -6.91 -25.81
N ASP A 2 -0.56 -6.92 -26.27
CA ASP A 2 0.35 -8.06 -26.10
C ASP A 2 1.17 -7.83 -24.83
N TRP A 3 0.93 -8.65 -23.81
CA TRP A 3 1.55 -8.49 -22.49
C TRP A 3 2.87 -9.25 -22.43
N GLN A 4 3.90 -8.58 -21.93
CA GLN A 4 5.25 -9.09 -21.80
C GLN A 4 5.71 -8.99 -20.34
N THR A 5 6.78 -9.72 -20.00
CA THR A 5 7.32 -9.71 -18.63
C THR A 5 8.84 -9.69 -18.62
N ILE A 6 9.42 -8.70 -17.95
CA ILE A 6 10.85 -8.69 -17.58
C ILE A 6 10.97 -9.40 -16.23
N ASN A 7 11.80 -10.43 -16.16
CA ASN A 7 12.14 -11.10 -14.90
C ASN A 7 13.47 -10.56 -14.40
N THR A 8 13.50 -10.08 -13.17
CA THR A 8 14.72 -9.65 -12.47
C THR A 8 15.01 -10.59 -11.30
N GLU A 9 15.93 -10.25 -10.40
CA GLU A 9 16.23 -11.08 -9.23
C GLU A 9 15.04 -11.11 -8.26
N HIS A 10 14.48 -9.94 -7.95
CA HIS A 10 13.46 -9.76 -6.92
C HIS A 10 12.06 -9.42 -7.46
N PHE A 11 11.93 -9.15 -8.77
CA PHE A 11 10.67 -8.68 -9.36
C PHE A 11 10.28 -9.39 -10.66
N ARG A 12 8.99 -9.31 -10.97
CA ARG A 12 8.38 -9.63 -12.27
C ARG A 12 7.67 -8.38 -12.78
N ILE A 13 8.18 -7.80 -13.86
CA ILE A 13 7.68 -6.52 -14.39
C ILE A 13 6.81 -6.79 -15.61
N HIS A 14 5.50 -6.57 -15.49
CA HIS A 14 4.50 -6.79 -16.54
C HIS A 14 4.18 -5.48 -17.26
N PHE A 15 4.19 -5.51 -18.59
CA PHE A 15 3.96 -4.34 -19.44
C PHE A 15 3.41 -4.76 -20.81
N TYR A 16 2.98 -3.79 -21.61
CA TYR A 16 2.70 -3.94 -23.04
C TYR A 16 3.52 -2.91 -23.81
N THR A 17 3.52 -3.00 -25.14
CA THR A 17 4.39 -2.22 -26.03
C THR A 17 4.50 -0.73 -25.67
N ASP A 18 3.39 -0.08 -25.34
CA ASP A 18 3.35 1.36 -25.07
C ASP A 18 3.99 1.77 -23.72
N THR A 19 4.12 0.82 -22.78
CA THR A 19 4.67 1.05 -21.44
C THR A 19 6.07 0.46 -21.24
N GLU A 20 6.69 -0.10 -22.29
CA GLU A 20 7.98 -0.80 -22.22
C GLU A 20 9.12 0.08 -21.68
N TYR A 21 9.20 1.35 -22.10
CA TYR A 21 10.26 2.26 -21.65
C TYR A 21 10.21 2.44 -20.12
N SER A 22 9.02 2.76 -19.59
CA SER A 22 8.78 2.92 -18.15
C SER A 22 9.02 1.62 -17.40
N ALA A 23 8.65 0.47 -17.98
CA ALA A 23 8.87 -0.84 -17.38
C ALA A 23 10.37 -1.18 -17.25
N ARG A 24 11.18 -0.83 -18.26
CA ARG A 24 12.64 -1.06 -18.21
C ARG A 24 13.33 -0.16 -17.19
N GLU A 25 12.97 1.12 -17.14
CA GLU A 25 13.47 2.03 -16.10
C GLU A 25 13.02 1.56 -14.71
N GLY A 26 11.73 1.21 -14.57
CA GLY A 26 11.15 0.72 -13.34
C GLY A 26 11.79 -0.57 -12.83
N ALA A 27 12.17 -1.49 -13.72
CA ALA A 27 12.91 -2.69 -13.37
C ALA A 27 14.26 -2.37 -12.70
N TYR A 28 15.01 -1.41 -13.26
CA TYR A 28 16.28 -0.96 -12.71
C TYR A 28 16.09 -0.30 -11.34
N VAL A 29 15.09 0.58 -11.24
CA VAL A 29 14.76 1.28 -9.99
C VAL A 29 14.36 0.29 -8.89
N ALA A 30 13.48 -0.67 -9.20
CA ALA A 30 13.00 -1.65 -8.24
C ALA A 30 14.14 -2.47 -7.63
N GLU A 31 15.07 -2.95 -8.46
CA GLU A 31 16.26 -3.68 -8.00
C GLU A 31 17.20 -2.80 -7.18
N LEU A 32 17.36 -1.53 -7.55
CA LEU A 32 18.19 -0.58 -6.81
C LEU A 32 17.66 -0.35 -5.37
N ILE A 33 16.34 -0.24 -5.22
CA ILE A 33 15.72 0.11 -3.93
C ILE A 33 15.41 -1.09 -3.06
N TYR A 34 15.33 -2.30 -3.62
CA TYR A 34 15.00 -3.52 -2.90
C TYR A 34 15.82 -3.70 -1.62
N PRO A 35 17.16 -3.75 -1.65
CA PRO A 35 17.97 -3.97 -0.45
C PRO A 35 17.92 -2.81 0.55
N LEU A 36 17.52 -1.60 0.12
CA LEU A 36 17.42 -0.43 0.98
C LEU A 36 16.16 -0.49 1.83
N VAL A 37 15.04 -0.86 1.20
CA VAL A 37 13.73 -0.97 1.86
C VAL A 37 13.68 -2.24 2.72
N THR A 38 14.03 -3.42 2.18
CA THR A 38 13.94 -4.68 2.94
C THR A 38 14.81 -4.68 4.19
N LYS A 39 16.01 -4.10 4.10
CA LYS A 39 16.93 -3.95 5.24
C LYS A 39 16.37 -3.07 6.36
N LEU A 40 15.61 -2.01 6.04
CA LEU A 40 15.03 -1.13 7.05
C LEU A 40 14.00 -1.88 7.92
N TYR A 41 13.21 -2.77 7.30
CA TYR A 41 12.14 -3.50 7.98
C TYR A 41 12.53 -4.90 8.46
N ASP A 42 13.76 -5.35 8.17
CA ASP A 42 14.23 -6.72 8.41
C ASP A 42 13.22 -7.74 7.87
N TYR A 43 12.79 -7.51 6.63
CA TYR A 43 11.75 -8.28 5.97
C TYR A 43 11.94 -8.29 4.46
N GLU A 44 11.91 -9.48 3.89
CA GLU A 44 11.89 -9.71 2.45
C GLU A 44 10.55 -10.33 2.04
N PRO A 45 9.95 -9.90 0.92
CA PRO A 45 8.79 -10.57 0.36
C PRO A 45 9.07 -12.07 0.12
N PHE A 46 8.06 -12.90 0.36
CA PHE A 46 8.18 -14.37 0.28
C PHE A 46 8.40 -14.92 -1.15
N ASP A 47 8.16 -14.10 -2.17
CA ASP A 47 8.33 -14.40 -3.60
C ASP A 47 8.65 -13.08 -4.33
N LYS A 48 8.97 -13.15 -5.61
CA LYS A 48 9.17 -11.97 -6.45
C LYS A 48 7.91 -11.11 -6.48
N THR A 49 8.09 -9.81 -6.22
CA THR A 49 7.01 -8.83 -6.28
C THR A 49 6.66 -8.55 -7.73
N ASP A 50 5.37 -8.63 -8.06
CA ASP A 50 4.87 -8.26 -9.39
C ASP A 50 4.72 -6.75 -9.50
N ILE A 51 5.18 -6.14 -10.59
CA ILE A 51 4.94 -4.73 -10.89
C ILE A 51 4.28 -4.64 -12.26
N VAL A 52 3.08 -4.08 -12.32
CA VAL A 52 2.31 -3.93 -13.55
C VAL A 52 2.35 -2.47 -14.00
N PHE A 53 2.88 -2.20 -15.18
CA PHE A 53 2.87 -0.88 -15.81
C PHE A 53 1.67 -0.77 -16.76
N THR A 54 0.86 0.28 -16.60
CA THR A 54 -0.36 0.50 -17.39
C THR A 54 -0.63 1.99 -17.65
N ASP A 55 -1.29 2.32 -18.75
CA ASP A 55 -1.68 3.67 -19.18
C ASP A 55 -3.20 3.84 -19.34
N VAL A 56 -3.99 2.91 -18.79
CA VAL A 56 -5.46 2.84 -19.00
C VAL A 56 -6.25 3.99 -18.36
N ASP A 57 -5.59 4.87 -17.61
CA ASP A 57 -6.19 6.02 -16.93
C ASP A 57 -5.27 7.24 -17.07
N ASP A 58 -5.82 8.46 -17.12
CA ASP A 58 -5.08 9.73 -17.28
C ASP A 58 -4.50 10.24 -15.94
N ILE A 59 -4.09 9.30 -15.06
CA ILE A 59 -3.62 9.59 -13.71
C ILE A 59 -2.24 8.94 -13.52
N SER A 60 -1.24 9.71 -13.08
CA SER A 60 0.02 9.17 -12.56
C SER A 60 -0.15 8.75 -11.10
N ASN A 61 -0.24 7.45 -10.84
CA ASN A 61 -0.42 6.91 -9.49
C ASN A 61 0.25 5.53 -9.32
N GLY A 62 0.29 5.05 -8.07
CA GLY A 62 0.69 3.70 -7.69
C GLY A 62 -0.37 3.03 -6.81
N ALA A 63 -0.39 1.71 -6.78
CA ALA A 63 -1.17 0.94 -5.81
C ALA A 63 -0.48 -0.37 -5.44
N ALA A 64 -0.32 -0.61 -4.14
CA ALA A 64 0.21 -1.85 -3.59
C ALA A 64 -0.89 -2.79 -3.08
N TYR A 65 -0.91 -4.01 -3.62
CA TYR A 65 -1.74 -5.14 -3.19
C TYR A 65 -0.87 -6.14 -2.43
N PHE A 66 -0.65 -5.88 -1.15
CA PHE A 66 0.29 -6.62 -0.30
C PHE A 66 -0.08 -8.12 -0.10
N TYR A 67 -1.37 -8.51 -0.16
CA TYR A 67 -1.74 -9.93 -0.14
C TYR A 67 -1.33 -10.67 -1.42
N ASP A 68 -1.30 -9.97 -2.55
CA ASP A 68 -0.91 -10.49 -3.85
C ASP A 68 0.58 -10.33 -4.13
N ASN A 69 1.31 -9.61 -3.27
CA ASN A 69 2.69 -9.17 -3.51
C ASN A 69 2.84 -8.45 -4.87
N LYS A 70 1.92 -7.51 -5.14
CA LYS A 70 1.75 -6.88 -6.45
C LYS A 70 1.64 -5.37 -6.33
N ILE A 71 2.30 -4.65 -7.24
CA ILE A 71 2.25 -3.20 -7.41
C ILE A 71 1.67 -2.91 -8.80
N ILE A 72 0.81 -1.89 -8.90
CA ILE A 72 0.35 -1.34 -10.18
C ILE A 72 0.85 0.09 -10.27
N ILE A 73 1.47 0.44 -11.39
CA ILE A 73 1.95 1.79 -11.70
C ILE A 73 1.23 2.28 -12.95
N TRP A 74 0.55 3.42 -12.80
CA TRP A 74 -0.06 4.11 -13.94
C TRP A 74 0.93 5.12 -14.53
N THR A 75 1.26 4.95 -15.81
CA THR A 75 2.36 5.66 -16.51
C THR A 75 1.92 6.83 -17.38
N SER A 76 0.62 7.10 -17.48
CA SER A 76 0.12 8.14 -18.38
C SER A 76 0.77 9.50 -18.07
N PRO A 77 1.27 10.20 -19.10
CA PRO A 77 2.05 11.40 -18.90
C PRO A 77 1.11 12.57 -18.61
N LEU A 78 1.14 13.14 -17.41
CA LEU A 78 1.00 14.59 -17.21
C LEU A 78 1.21 15.00 -15.75
N ASP A 79 1.75 16.21 -15.61
CA ASP A 79 2.00 16.99 -14.40
C ASP A 79 1.15 16.57 -13.19
N PHE A 80 1.81 16.10 -12.13
CA PHE A 80 1.29 16.40 -10.80
C PHE A 80 1.22 17.93 -10.70
N GLU A 81 0.02 18.51 -10.79
CA GLU A 81 -0.19 19.98 -10.82
C GLU A 81 0.46 20.75 -9.63
N LEU A 82 0.98 20.05 -8.62
CA LEU A 82 1.56 20.63 -7.41
C LEU A 82 2.82 19.90 -6.88
N ARG A 83 3.41 18.98 -7.64
CA ARG A 83 4.70 18.34 -7.34
C ARG A 83 5.53 18.48 -8.62
N GLY A 84 6.45 19.45 -8.68
CA GLY A 84 7.22 19.85 -9.88
C GLY A 84 8.02 18.74 -10.62
N SER A 85 9.12 19.08 -11.30
CA SER A 85 9.90 18.08 -12.07
C SER A 85 10.62 17.11 -11.13
N HIS A 86 10.12 15.88 -10.99
CA HIS A 86 10.62 14.90 -10.02
C HIS A 86 10.98 13.57 -10.70
N ARG A 87 11.86 12.80 -10.03
CA ARG A 87 12.18 11.42 -10.38
C ARG A 87 11.02 10.50 -10.03
N TRP A 88 9.92 10.66 -10.77
CA TRP A 88 8.60 10.11 -10.46
C TRP A 88 8.62 8.59 -10.29
N LEU A 89 9.19 7.85 -11.26
CA LEU A 89 9.25 6.39 -11.19
C LEU A 89 10.01 5.91 -9.94
N GLN A 90 11.09 6.58 -9.58
CA GLN A 90 11.85 6.28 -8.37
C GLN A 90 11.02 6.54 -7.12
N ASN A 91 10.29 7.65 -7.07
CA ASN A 91 9.40 7.97 -5.97
C ASN A 91 8.29 6.92 -5.83
N VAL A 92 7.45 6.76 -6.86
CA VAL A 92 6.26 5.91 -6.78
C VAL A 92 6.62 4.43 -6.58
N ILE A 93 7.64 3.89 -7.26
CA ILE A 93 8.04 2.49 -7.07
C ILE A 93 8.55 2.28 -5.65
N THR A 94 9.34 3.21 -5.10
CA THR A 94 9.84 3.09 -3.73
C THR A 94 8.73 3.23 -2.71
N HIS A 95 7.79 4.17 -2.92
CA HIS A 95 6.61 4.36 -2.08
C HIS A 95 5.77 3.07 -2.02
N GLU A 96 5.37 2.55 -3.18
CA GLU A 96 4.55 1.34 -3.25
C GLU A 96 5.28 0.09 -2.75
N PHE A 97 6.59 -0.04 -3.03
CA PHE A 97 7.37 -1.16 -2.50
C PHE A 97 7.52 -1.07 -0.97
N THR A 98 7.60 0.14 -0.42
CA THR A 98 7.59 0.33 1.04
C THR A 98 6.28 -0.15 1.65
N HIS A 99 5.14 0.02 0.99
CA HIS A 99 3.88 -0.60 1.43
C HIS A 99 3.96 -2.14 1.45
N ILE A 100 4.47 -2.76 0.37
CA ILE A 100 4.62 -4.23 0.29
C ILE A 100 5.45 -4.76 1.47
N VAL A 101 6.60 -4.14 1.72
CA VAL A 101 7.54 -4.59 2.75
C VAL A 101 7.01 -4.29 4.16
N SER A 102 6.58 -3.05 4.43
CA SER A 102 6.15 -2.64 5.78
C SER A 102 4.86 -3.34 6.23
N ILE A 103 3.88 -3.49 5.33
CA ILE A 103 2.62 -4.18 5.64
C ILE A 103 2.86 -5.69 5.69
N GLY A 104 3.68 -6.23 4.79
CA GLY A 104 4.09 -7.65 4.84
C GLY A 104 4.73 -8.00 6.18
N ARG A 105 5.61 -7.14 6.70
CA ARG A 105 6.19 -7.31 8.04
C ARG A 105 5.15 -7.25 9.17
N ALA A 106 4.10 -6.46 9.01
CA ALA A 106 3.02 -6.33 10.00
C ALA A 106 1.97 -7.46 9.94
N GLN A 107 2.00 -8.32 8.92
CA GLN A 107 1.10 -9.47 8.81
C GLN A 107 1.39 -10.52 9.90
N LYS A 108 0.34 -10.96 10.59
CA LYS A 108 0.43 -11.94 11.70
C LYS A 108 0.25 -13.38 11.26
N PHE A 109 -0.49 -13.61 10.17
CA PHE A 109 -0.92 -14.95 9.75
C PHE A 109 -0.53 -15.27 8.29
N GLY A 110 0.51 -14.61 7.79
CA GLY A 110 0.96 -14.72 6.39
C GLY A 110 -0.06 -14.15 5.39
N LYS A 111 0.09 -14.54 4.12
CA LYS A 111 -0.69 -13.96 3.00
C LYS A 111 -2.12 -14.49 2.85
N SER A 112 -2.42 -15.66 3.40
CA SER A 112 -3.68 -16.37 3.07
C SER A 112 -4.75 -16.24 4.15
N ILE A 113 -4.40 -15.76 5.34
CA ILE A 113 -5.32 -15.64 6.47
C ILE A 113 -5.42 -14.15 6.84
N PRO A 114 -6.47 -13.44 6.38
CA PRO A 114 -6.59 -12.00 6.60
C PRO A 114 -6.90 -11.62 8.06
N GLY A 115 -7.33 -12.59 8.85
CA GLY A 115 -7.69 -12.43 10.25
C GLY A 115 -8.67 -13.53 10.67
N GLY A 116 -9.25 -13.35 11.84
CA GLY A 116 -10.30 -14.22 12.36
C GLY A 116 -11.22 -13.45 13.29
N TYR A 117 -12.15 -14.17 13.88
CA TYR A 117 -13.03 -13.63 14.91
C TYR A 117 -13.27 -14.69 15.98
N LEU A 118 -13.37 -14.26 17.23
CA LEU A 118 -14.01 -15.05 18.27
C LEU A 118 -15.48 -14.64 18.28
N GLN A 119 -16.34 -15.57 17.90
CA GLN A 119 -17.78 -15.32 17.78
C GLN A 119 -18.55 -16.20 18.74
N TRP A 120 -19.41 -15.57 19.52
CA TRP A 120 -20.37 -16.22 20.39
C TRP A 120 -21.78 -15.90 19.92
N ILE A 121 -22.59 -16.95 19.80
CA ILE A 121 -23.99 -16.85 19.38
C ILE A 121 -24.86 -17.30 20.55
N GLY A 122 -25.71 -16.40 21.03
CA GLY A 122 -26.76 -16.69 22.00
C GLY A 122 -28.02 -17.16 21.29
N TYR A 123 -28.67 -18.19 21.84
CA TYR A 123 -29.90 -18.75 21.33
C TYR A 123 -31.02 -18.59 22.34
N GLU A 124 -32.24 -18.41 21.85
CA GLU A 124 -33.44 -18.38 22.67
C GLU A 124 -33.64 -19.71 23.41
N VAL A 125 -34.24 -19.63 24.60
CA VAL A 125 -34.62 -20.81 25.38
C VAL A 125 -35.83 -21.49 24.75
N GLU A 126 -36.78 -20.70 24.23
CA GLU A 126 -37.93 -21.23 23.51
C GLU A 126 -37.47 -21.87 22.19
N LYS A 127 -37.83 -23.14 22.03
CA LYS A 127 -37.55 -23.90 20.83
C LYS A 127 -38.67 -24.88 20.56
N ARG A 128 -38.88 -25.17 19.28
CA ARG A 128 -39.80 -26.21 18.85
C ARG A 128 -39.20 -27.60 19.23
N PRO A 129 -40.00 -28.62 19.59
CA PRO A 129 -39.47 -29.89 20.11
C PRO A 129 -38.58 -30.66 19.12
N ASP A 130 -38.71 -30.38 17.84
CA ASP A 130 -37.96 -30.93 16.70
C ASP A 130 -36.62 -30.20 16.44
N VAL A 131 -36.30 -29.13 17.18
CA VAL A 131 -35.10 -28.31 16.97
C VAL A 131 -34.15 -28.38 18.16
N LEU A 132 -32.86 -28.63 17.90
CA LEU A 132 -31.85 -28.74 18.96
C LEU A 132 -31.63 -27.44 19.74
N TYR A 133 -31.64 -26.29 19.06
CA TYR A 133 -31.38 -24.95 19.61
C TYR A 133 -32.54 -24.00 19.28
N GLY A 134 -32.77 -22.98 20.11
CA GLY A 134 -33.73 -21.91 19.79
C GLY A 134 -33.22 -20.99 18.66
N TYR A 135 -33.97 -19.95 18.34
CA TYR A 135 -33.54 -18.97 17.34
C TYR A 135 -32.35 -18.14 17.86
N PRO A 136 -31.36 -17.79 17.01
CA PRO A 136 -30.26 -16.94 17.43
C PRO A 136 -30.79 -15.52 17.69
N ASN A 137 -30.60 -15.03 18.92
CA ASN A 137 -31.06 -13.68 19.33
C ASN A 137 -29.91 -12.74 19.72
N THR A 138 -28.69 -13.26 19.90
CA THR A 138 -27.53 -12.48 20.28
C THR A 138 -26.31 -12.90 19.46
N LEU A 139 -25.57 -11.91 18.96
CA LEU A 139 -24.31 -12.12 18.28
C LEU A 139 -23.24 -11.21 18.90
N VAL A 140 -22.22 -11.82 19.49
CA VAL A 140 -21.02 -11.11 19.97
C VAL A 140 -19.84 -11.56 19.11
N SER A 141 -19.17 -10.61 18.48
CA SER A 141 -18.02 -10.88 17.62
C SER A 141 -16.83 -10.03 18.05
N TYR A 142 -15.71 -10.67 18.38
CA TYR A 142 -14.44 -10.03 18.67
C TYR A 142 -13.47 -10.25 17.51
N PRO A 143 -13.10 -9.21 16.75
CA PRO A 143 -12.20 -9.36 15.60
C PRO A 143 -10.76 -9.57 16.05
N ILE A 144 -10.09 -10.53 15.42
CA ILE A 144 -8.65 -10.76 15.51
C ILE A 144 -8.04 -10.33 14.17
N PRO A 145 -7.60 -9.06 14.03
CA PRO A 145 -7.09 -8.56 12.77
C PRO A 145 -5.75 -9.21 12.43
N GLY A 146 -5.61 -9.69 11.19
CA GLY A 146 -4.36 -10.23 10.67
C GLY A 146 -3.29 -9.16 10.40
N ILE A 147 -3.68 -7.89 10.32
CA ILE A 147 -2.81 -6.74 10.11
C ILE A 147 -3.33 -5.57 10.97
N VAL A 148 -2.42 -4.86 11.63
CA VAL A 148 -2.77 -3.64 12.40
C VAL A 148 -1.74 -2.57 12.05
N VAL A 149 -2.00 -1.85 10.95
CA VAL A 149 -1.19 -0.71 10.52
C VAL A 149 -2.13 0.49 10.35
N PRO A 150 -2.02 1.54 11.18
CA PRO A 150 -2.81 2.75 10.99
C PRO A 150 -2.50 3.40 9.63
N PRO A 151 -3.50 3.94 8.90
CA PRO A 151 -3.27 4.59 7.62
C PRO A 151 -2.17 5.66 7.63
N TRP A 152 -2.13 6.51 8.65
CA TRP A 152 -1.09 7.56 8.76
C TRP A 152 0.32 6.98 8.82
N LEU A 153 0.48 5.82 9.46
CA LEU A 153 1.77 5.16 9.59
C LEU A 153 2.14 4.48 8.28
N ALA A 154 1.18 3.82 7.61
CA ALA A 154 1.41 3.22 6.30
C ALA A 154 1.87 4.26 5.27
N GLU A 155 1.11 5.34 5.11
CA GLU A 155 1.42 6.42 4.15
C GLU A 155 2.65 7.23 4.57
N GLY A 156 2.79 7.56 5.85
CA GLY A 156 3.94 8.31 6.35
C GLY A 156 5.25 7.53 6.19
N ALA A 157 5.24 6.22 6.45
CA ALA A 157 6.40 5.36 6.26
C ALA A 157 6.73 5.18 4.77
N ALA A 158 5.73 5.01 3.90
CA ALA A 158 5.91 4.93 2.45
C ALA A 158 6.44 6.24 1.87
N GLN A 159 5.99 7.38 2.39
CA GLN A 159 6.47 8.71 2.01
C GLN A 159 7.91 8.98 2.50
N TYR A 160 8.31 8.42 3.65
CA TYR A 160 9.69 8.47 4.16
C TYR A 160 10.63 7.50 3.42
N MET A 161 10.12 6.36 2.99
CA MET A 161 10.83 5.29 2.27
C MET A 161 11.96 4.64 3.09
N TYR A 162 13.16 5.24 3.07
CA TYR A 162 14.35 4.78 3.78
C TYR A 162 15.31 5.93 4.09
N PRO A 163 16.22 5.79 5.07
CA PRO A 163 17.22 6.81 5.37
C PRO A 163 18.07 7.18 4.14
N GLY A 164 18.00 8.43 3.71
CA GLY A 164 18.74 8.93 2.55
C GLY A 164 18.01 8.81 1.20
N ALA A 165 16.75 8.38 1.19
CA ALA A 165 15.90 8.51 0.00
C ALA A 165 15.70 9.99 -0.35
N ASP A 166 15.92 10.34 -1.62
CA ASP A 166 15.85 11.73 -2.13
C ASP A 166 14.94 11.82 -3.38
N TRP A 167 13.92 10.96 -3.44
CA TRP A 167 13.00 10.87 -4.57
C TRP A 167 11.73 11.73 -4.35
N ASP A 168 11.46 12.10 -3.10
CA ASP A 168 10.36 12.97 -2.69
C ASP A 168 10.87 14.09 -1.79
N ASN A 169 11.12 15.25 -2.39
CA ASN A 169 11.73 16.38 -1.72
C ASN A 169 10.70 17.29 -1.02
N TRP A 170 11.15 17.96 0.03
CA TRP A 170 10.40 19.07 0.62
C TRP A 170 10.47 20.27 -0.32
N ASP A 171 9.50 20.37 -1.23
CA ASP A 171 9.38 21.51 -2.15
C ASP A 171 8.75 22.74 -1.49
N SER A 172 8.76 23.86 -2.22
CA SER A 172 8.19 25.13 -1.76
C SER A 172 6.68 25.07 -1.54
N ILE A 173 5.97 24.22 -2.28
CA ILE A 173 4.51 24.08 -2.19
C ILE A 173 4.16 23.35 -0.88
N ARG A 174 4.85 22.25 -0.58
CA ARG A 174 4.71 21.49 0.67
C ARG A 174 5.13 22.33 1.87
N ASP A 175 6.22 23.10 1.76
CA ASP A 175 6.61 24.05 2.81
C ASP A 175 5.48 25.03 3.09
N MET A 176 4.95 25.68 2.05
CA MET A 176 3.90 26.67 2.17
C MET A 176 2.65 26.08 2.85
N ILE A 177 2.17 24.92 2.38
CA ILE A 177 0.95 24.29 2.92
C ILE A 177 1.14 23.89 4.39
N LEU A 178 2.26 23.24 4.73
CA LEU A 178 2.51 22.79 6.09
C LEU A 178 2.79 23.97 7.03
N ARG A 179 3.56 24.96 6.59
CA ARG A 179 3.82 26.19 7.35
C ARG A 179 2.53 26.96 7.62
N ASP A 180 1.64 27.13 6.64
CA ASP A 180 0.35 27.79 6.83
C ASP A 180 -0.51 27.06 7.87
N ARG A 181 -0.59 25.73 7.79
CA ARG A 181 -1.32 24.90 8.75
C ARG A 181 -0.77 25.06 10.17
N VAL A 182 0.55 25.09 10.33
CA VAL A 182 1.21 25.28 11.64
C VAL A 182 0.96 26.69 12.17
N LEU A 183 1.17 27.73 11.35
CA LEU A 183 1.03 29.12 11.78
C LEU A 183 -0.40 29.51 12.16
N ASN A 184 -1.40 28.82 11.62
CA ASN A 184 -2.81 29.07 11.90
C ASN A 184 -3.44 28.06 12.87
N ASP A 185 -2.65 27.22 13.55
CA ASP A 185 -3.13 26.17 14.47
C ASP A 185 -4.15 25.20 13.82
N LYS A 186 -3.96 24.90 12.53
CA LYS A 186 -4.80 24.00 11.71
C LYS A 186 -4.11 22.68 11.39
N MET A 187 -3.21 22.23 12.26
CA MET A 187 -2.58 20.92 12.11
C MET A 187 -3.60 19.81 12.34
N LEU A 188 -3.53 18.77 11.50
CA LEU A 188 -4.41 17.61 11.62
C LEU A 188 -4.13 16.88 12.94
N ASN A 189 -5.19 16.52 13.65
CA ASN A 189 -5.09 15.64 14.80
C ASN A 189 -4.98 14.16 14.38
N TRP A 190 -4.72 13.27 15.34
CA TRP A 190 -4.57 11.84 15.07
C TRP A 190 -5.79 11.17 14.42
N ARG A 191 -7.01 11.67 14.65
CA ARG A 191 -8.22 11.14 13.99
C ARG A 191 -8.29 11.61 12.54
N GLU A 192 -7.96 12.86 12.28
CA GLU A 192 -8.00 13.46 10.94
C GLU A 192 -6.91 12.90 10.02
N ILE A 193 -5.70 12.65 10.55
CA ILE A 193 -4.62 12.03 9.75
C ILE A 193 -4.86 10.55 9.48
N ASN A 194 -5.81 9.90 10.18
CA ASN A 194 -6.22 8.52 9.90
C ASN A 194 -7.21 8.39 8.73
N THR A 195 -7.69 9.51 8.18
CA THR A 195 -8.66 9.52 7.08
C THR A 195 -8.03 10.03 5.79
N PHE A 196 -7.95 9.17 4.77
CA PHE A 196 -7.46 9.49 3.43
C PHE A 196 -8.65 9.46 2.46
N GLY A 197 -9.28 10.62 2.25
CA GLY A 197 -10.47 10.76 1.38
C GLY A 197 -11.33 11.97 1.79
N LYS A 198 -11.92 12.66 0.80
CA LYS A 198 -12.86 13.77 1.00
C LYS A 198 -14.14 13.33 1.71
#